data_AF-A0A960LK85-F1
#
_entry.id   AF-A0A960LK85-F1
#
_cell.length_a   1.000
_cell.length_b   1.000
_cell.length_c   1.000
_cell.angle_alpha   90.00
_cell.angle_beta   90.00
_cell.angle_gamma   90.00
#
_symmetry.space_group_name_H-M   'P 1'
#
loop_
_entity.id
_entity.type
_entity.pdbx_description
1 polymer ?
#
loop_
_entity_poly.entity_id
_entity_poly.type
_entity_poly.pdbx_seq_one_letter_code
_entity_poly.pdbx_strand_id
1 'polypeptide(L)'
;LARDLAAAPNVIGIMAWCQTGGWHPFRRLTWLENSSVWTEINTHVTLRLFKEGDSVETAIKSFPLCSSGESAAWIELLRLSHEVVLDLLYVPDFARQTLYFRRVRIPPLIGVYWHNLFINHSIKKVLGYFVTDGEASIRAAHAAMGKIARMKTLAATCGLPVEDIEYMEMTFGLLALAREYFLRPFDDDIRDRLKAAKKAYKRRYPRGTRFRYAVKLDFAPFQLSPRYLNWFFGFCVREQHRYRIVDRLFFLRLLSLIYAVVKRARPKMIPKFARKSAMGIDAIFR
;
A
#
# COMPACT_ATOMS: atom_id res chain seq x y z
N LEU A 1 13.18 -10.54 12.59
CA LEU A 1 13.20 -11.62 11.59
C LEU A 1 14.55 -12.33 11.51
N ALA A 2 15.66 -11.68 11.10
CA ALA A 2 16.96 -12.37 11.00
C ALA A 2 17.40 -13.00 12.34
N ARG A 3 17.29 -12.26 13.45
CA ARG A 3 17.53 -12.79 14.81
C ARG A 3 16.57 -13.93 15.16
N ASP A 4 15.29 -13.77 14.87
CA ASP A 4 14.25 -14.78 15.18
C ASP A 4 14.44 -16.09 14.40
N LEU A 5 15.02 -16.01 13.20
CA LEU A 5 15.30 -17.16 12.33
C LEU A 5 16.70 -17.76 12.56
N ALA A 6 17.59 -17.09 13.28
CA ALA A 6 18.95 -17.57 13.52
C ALA A 6 18.99 -18.91 14.27
N ALA A 7 17.98 -19.17 15.11
CA ALA A 7 17.85 -20.42 15.87
C ALA A 7 17.06 -21.51 15.12
N ALA A 8 16.56 -21.26 13.91
CA ALA A 8 15.74 -22.20 13.16
C ALA A 8 16.62 -23.18 12.37
N PRO A 9 16.72 -24.47 12.77
CA PRO A 9 17.67 -25.42 12.18
C PRO A 9 17.37 -25.78 10.73
N ASN A 10 16.17 -25.45 10.26
CA ASN A 10 15.69 -25.71 8.90
C ASN A 10 15.85 -24.51 7.96
N VAL A 11 16.46 -23.40 8.40
CA VAL A 11 16.74 -22.23 7.55
C VAL A 11 18.15 -22.36 6.98
N ILE A 12 18.25 -22.65 5.68
CA ILE A 12 19.52 -22.86 4.97
C ILE A 12 20.05 -21.56 4.34
N GLY A 13 19.18 -20.56 4.17
CA GLY A 13 19.53 -19.26 3.59
C GLY A 13 18.31 -18.39 3.34
N ILE A 14 18.51 -17.29 2.63
CA ILE A 14 17.45 -16.36 2.23
C ILE A 14 17.40 -16.15 0.72
N MET A 15 16.19 -16.01 0.18
CA MET A 15 15.96 -15.49 -1.15
C MET A 15 15.27 -14.14 -1.02
N ALA A 16 16.02 -13.05 -1.26
CA ALA A 16 15.49 -11.70 -1.19
C ALA A 16 15.01 -11.25 -2.57
N TRP A 17 13.70 -11.29 -2.81
CA TRP A 17 13.13 -10.65 -3.99
C TRP A 17 13.01 -9.15 -3.75
N CYS A 18 14.03 -8.39 -4.17
CA CYS A 18 13.97 -6.94 -4.20
C CYS A 18 13.17 -6.50 -5.43
N GLN A 19 11.84 -6.42 -5.28
CA GLN A 19 10.94 -6.03 -6.36
C GLN A 19 11.27 -4.60 -6.84
N THR A 20 11.68 -4.46 -8.10
CA THR A 20 11.94 -3.19 -8.80
C THR A 20 10.67 -2.40 -9.15
N GLY A 21 9.54 -2.78 -8.57
CA GLY A 21 8.25 -2.11 -8.71
C GLY A 21 7.51 -2.19 -7.40
N GLY A 22 7.93 -1.38 -6.43
CA GLY A 22 7.19 -1.22 -5.18
C GLY A 22 5.83 -0.56 -5.41
N TRP A 23 5.04 -0.48 -4.34
CA TRP A 23 3.67 0.03 -4.32
C TRP A 23 3.51 1.43 -4.88
N HIS A 24 4.60 2.19 -5.02
CA HIS A 24 4.72 3.45 -5.75
C HIS A 24 5.15 3.19 -7.21
N PRO A 25 4.53 3.83 -8.22
CA PRO A 25 5.14 3.87 -9.54
C PRO A 25 6.44 4.68 -9.43
N PHE A 26 7.55 3.98 -9.21
CA PHE A 26 8.89 4.54 -9.29
C PHE A 26 9.18 4.91 -10.74
N ARG A 27 10.06 5.90 -10.93
CA ARG A 27 10.53 6.29 -12.26
C ARG A 27 11.15 5.10 -13.05
N ARG A 28 11.57 4.05 -12.36
CA ARG A 28 12.40 2.95 -12.88
C ARG A 28 11.76 1.61 -12.45
N LEU A 29 11.33 0.78 -13.41
CA LEU A 29 10.59 -0.47 -13.15
C LEU A 29 11.43 -1.75 -13.31
N THR A 30 12.53 -1.70 -14.07
CA THR A 30 13.58 -2.74 -14.19
C THR A 30 14.58 -2.29 -15.25
N TRP A 31 15.83 -2.74 -15.14
CA TRP A 31 17.04 -2.32 -15.89
C TRP A 31 17.50 -0.91 -15.52
N LEU A 32 18.42 -0.87 -14.55
CA LEU A 32 19.09 0.31 -14.05
C LEU A 32 20.12 0.74 -15.08
N GLU A 33 19.85 1.82 -15.82
CA GLU A 33 20.91 2.43 -16.63
C GLU A 33 21.99 3.10 -15.74
N ASN A 34 21.72 3.40 -14.46
CA ASN A 34 22.73 4.00 -13.54
C ASN A 34 22.65 3.70 -12.01
N SER A 35 21.47 3.48 -11.36
CA SER A 35 21.33 3.05 -9.92
C SER A 35 19.89 3.18 -9.39
N SER A 36 19.52 2.53 -8.27
CA SER A 36 18.29 2.75 -7.48
C SER A 36 18.62 2.65 -5.98
N VAL A 37 18.96 3.79 -5.37
CA VAL A 37 19.49 3.86 -3.99
C VAL A 37 18.61 3.14 -2.96
N TRP A 38 17.28 3.26 -3.08
CA TRP A 38 16.34 2.61 -2.17
C TRP A 38 16.30 1.08 -2.33
N THR A 39 16.55 0.57 -3.54
CA THR A 39 16.65 -0.87 -3.79
C THR A 39 18.02 -1.39 -3.36
N GLU A 40 19.07 -0.63 -3.64
CA GLU A 40 20.45 -0.95 -3.27
C GLU A 40 20.64 -1.03 -1.77
N ILE A 41 20.13 -0.05 -1.01
CA ILE A 41 20.23 -0.10 0.46
C ILE A 41 19.46 -1.28 1.05
N ASN A 42 18.25 -1.57 0.55
CA ASN A 42 17.50 -2.74 0.98
C ASN A 42 18.26 -4.04 0.68
N THR A 43 18.89 -4.12 -0.48
CA THR A 43 19.69 -5.30 -0.88
C THR A 43 20.92 -5.44 0.01
N HIS A 44 21.70 -4.37 0.18
CA HIS A 44 22.89 -4.32 1.02
C HIS A 44 22.58 -4.69 2.46
N VAL A 45 21.61 -4.01 3.08
CA VAL A 45 21.24 -4.27 4.48
C VAL A 45 20.73 -5.71 4.65
N THR A 46 19.92 -6.21 3.73
CA THR A 46 19.44 -7.61 3.80
C THR A 46 20.59 -8.60 3.76
N LEU A 47 21.57 -8.40 2.88
CA LEU A 47 22.76 -9.27 2.81
C LEU A 47 23.57 -9.21 4.10
N ARG A 48 23.87 -8.02 4.64
CA ARG A 48 24.64 -7.87 5.88
C ARG A 48 23.94 -8.51 7.08
N LEU A 49 22.62 -8.33 7.20
CA LEU A 49 21.85 -8.92 8.31
C LEU A 49 21.83 -10.45 8.29
N PHE A 50 21.63 -11.07 7.13
CA PHE A 50 21.40 -12.52 7.03
C PHE A 50 22.66 -13.33 6.72
N LYS A 51 23.63 -12.76 6.02
CA LYS A 51 24.89 -13.44 5.69
C LYS A 51 25.96 -13.17 6.74
N GLU A 52 26.09 -11.92 7.18
CA GLU A 52 27.18 -11.47 8.05
C GLU A 52 26.76 -11.37 9.52
N GLY A 53 25.46 -11.44 9.82
CA GLY A 53 24.93 -11.35 11.20
C GLY A 53 25.01 -9.95 11.81
N ASP A 54 25.21 -8.93 10.98
CA ASP A 54 25.37 -7.55 11.42
C ASP A 54 24.12 -6.99 12.12
N SER A 55 24.32 -5.92 12.90
CA SER A 55 23.23 -5.03 13.29
C SER A 55 22.78 -4.15 12.11
N VAL A 56 21.58 -3.58 12.18
CA VAL A 56 21.09 -2.63 11.15
C VAL A 56 22.01 -1.41 11.07
N GLU A 57 22.48 -0.94 12.21
CA GLU A 57 23.37 0.21 12.36
C GLU A 57 24.72 -0.07 11.69
N THR A 58 25.30 -1.26 11.91
CA THR A 58 26.55 -1.69 11.26
C THR A 58 26.36 -1.84 9.74
N ALA A 59 25.23 -2.41 9.33
CA ALA A 59 24.92 -2.59 7.92
C ALA A 59 24.76 -1.25 7.18
N ILE A 60 24.14 -0.24 7.81
CA ILE A 60 24.01 1.11 7.24
C ILE A 60 25.37 1.81 7.18
N LYS A 61 26.18 1.74 8.25
CA LYS A 61 27.53 2.34 8.27
C LYS A 61 28.45 1.81 7.19
N SER A 62 28.26 0.55 6.78
CA SER A 62 29.03 -0.09 5.71
C SER A 62 28.44 0.15 4.31
N PHE A 63 27.31 0.84 4.20
CA PHE A 63 26.72 1.15 2.89
C PHE A 63 27.58 2.20 2.17
N PRO A 64 27.98 2.00 0.90
CA PRO A 64 28.95 2.87 0.22
C PRO A 64 28.59 4.35 0.13
N LEU A 65 27.29 4.68 0.16
CA LEU A 65 26.81 6.07 0.14
C LEU A 65 26.65 6.68 1.53
N CYS A 66 26.83 5.90 2.60
CA CYS A 66 26.77 6.40 3.98
C CYS A 66 28.17 6.84 4.42
N SER A 67 28.41 8.15 4.43
CA SER A 67 29.61 8.72 5.02
C SER A 67 29.66 8.44 6.53
N SER A 68 30.85 8.28 7.09
CA SER A 68 31.07 7.93 8.51
C SER A 68 30.44 8.93 9.51
N GLY A 69 30.28 10.19 9.12
CA GLY A 69 29.62 11.24 9.93
C GLY A 69 28.09 11.30 9.82
N GLU A 70 27.47 10.59 8.87
CA GLU A 70 26.04 10.75 8.54
C GLU A 70 25.17 9.57 9.01
N SER A 71 25.78 8.53 9.58
CA SER A 71 25.08 7.29 9.95
C SER A 71 23.85 7.52 10.82
N ALA A 72 23.90 8.47 11.76
CA ALA A 72 22.74 8.80 12.60
C ALA A 72 21.58 9.39 11.78
N ALA A 73 21.88 10.27 10.82
CA ALA A 73 20.88 10.86 9.94
C ALA A 73 20.24 9.80 9.02
N TRP A 74 21.04 8.86 8.51
CA TRP A 74 20.54 7.72 7.73
C TRP A 74 19.59 6.83 8.54
N ILE A 75 19.98 6.46 9.75
CA ILE A 75 19.14 5.63 10.63
C ILE A 75 17.82 6.35 10.96
N GLU A 76 17.89 7.64 11.30
CA GLU A 76 16.69 8.44 11.58
C GLU A 76 15.78 8.51 10.35
N LEU A 77 16.34 8.78 9.17
CA LEU A 77 15.59 8.86 7.91
C LEU A 77 14.87 7.55 7.59
N LEU A 78 15.56 6.41 7.71
CA LEU A 78 14.98 5.10 7.42
C LEU A 78 13.89 4.73 8.43
N ARG A 79 14.08 5.06 9.71
CA ARG A 79 13.05 4.88 10.75
C ARG A 79 11.81 5.73 10.45
N LEU A 80 11.99 7.02 10.14
CA LEU A 80 10.88 7.90 9.78
C LEU A 80 10.19 7.43 8.50
N SER A 81 10.94 6.99 7.49
CA SER A 81 10.39 6.43 6.26
C SER A 81 9.50 5.21 6.54
N HIS A 82 9.95 4.30 7.41
CA HIS A 82 9.16 3.15 7.84
C HIS A 82 7.84 3.58 8.51
N GLU A 83 7.91 4.50 9.48
CA GLU A 83 6.73 5.01 10.19
C GLU A 83 5.75 5.71 9.24
N VAL A 84 6.25 6.62 8.41
CA VAL A 84 5.44 7.39 7.46
C VAL A 84 4.75 6.46 6.46
N VAL A 85 5.46 5.46 5.93
CA VAL A 85 4.86 4.46 5.03
C VAL A 85 3.78 3.66 5.75
N LEU A 86 4.03 3.14 6.95
CA LEU A 86 3.02 2.39 7.70
C LEU A 86 1.79 3.25 8.00
N ASP A 87 2.00 4.46 8.48
CA ASP A 87 0.91 5.32 8.94
C ASP A 87 0.17 5.99 7.79
N LEU A 88 0.71 6.13 6.58
CA LEU A 88 0.02 6.80 5.47
C LEU A 88 -0.44 5.85 4.37
N LEU A 89 0.34 4.81 4.06
CA LEU A 89 0.00 3.86 3.01
C LEU A 89 -0.88 2.71 3.51
N TYR A 90 -0.72 2.31 4.77
CA TYR A 90 -1.51 1.25 5.39
C TYR A 90 -2.57 1.83 6.31
N VAL A 91 -3.58 1.02 6.60
CA VAL A 91 -4.57 1.29 7.66
C VAL A 91 -4.29 0.33 8.81
N PRO A 92 -3.66 0.77 9.92
CA PRO A 92 -3.15 -0.14 10.95
C PRO A 92 -4.20 -1.10 11.55
N ASP A 93 -5.40 -0.58 11.87
CA ASP A 93 -6.53 -1.39 12.39
C ASP A 93 -6.89 -2.53 11.43
N PHE A 94 -6.88 -2.25 10.14
CA PHE A 94 -7.19 -3.20 9.09
C PHE A 94 -6.01 -4.15 8.85
N ALA A 95 -4.77 -3.66 8.94
CA ALA A 95 -3.55 -4.43 8.72
C ALA A 95 -3.29 -5.49 9.80
N ARG A 96 -3.74 -5.22 11.04
CA ARG A 96 -3.70 -6.17 12.16
C ARG A 96 -4.63 -7.36 11.95
N GLN A 97 -5.66 -7.21 11.12
CA GLN A 97 -6.59 -8.29 10.81
C GLN A 97 -6.05 -9.10 9.61
N THR A 98 -5.94 -10.42 9.77
CA THR A 98 -5.55 -11.32 8.67
C THR A 98 -6.74 -11.63 7.78
N LEU A 99 -7.21 -10.66 7.01
CA LEU A 99 -8.43 -10.81 6.20
C LEU A 99 -8.14 -11.43 4.83
N TYR A 100 -8.93 -12.44 4.47
CA TYR A 100 -8.86 -13.17 3.21
C TYR A 100 -10.21 -13.14 2.50
N PHE A 101 -10.17 -12.98 1.18
CA PHE A 101 -11.28 -13.26 0.28
C PHE A 101 -10.83 -14.36 -0.70
N ARG A 102 -11.49 -15.52 -0.69
CA ARG A 102 -11.11 -16.69 -1.50
C ARG A 102 -9.59 -16.97 -1.48
N ARG A 103 -9.01 -17.07 -0.29
CA ARG A 103 -7.58 -17.32 -0.01
C ARG A 103 -6.62 -16.20 -0.39
N VAL A 104 -7.08 -15.15 -1.09
CA VAL A 104 -6.29 -13.96 -1.37
C VAL A 104 -6.37 -13.03 -0.17
N ARG A 105 -5.22 -12.71 0.42
CA ARG A 105 -5.16 -11.72 1.50
C ARG A 105 -5.62 -10.38 0.95
N ILE A 106 -6.59 -9.75 1.61
CA ILE A 106 -7.04 -8.43 1.25
C ILE A 106 -5.90 -7.45 1.57
N PRO A 107 -5.38 -6.70 0.58
CA PRO A 107 -4.25 -5.81 0.82
C PRO A 107 -4.62 -4.75 1.85
N PRO A 108 -3.80 -4.53 2.89
CA PRO A 108 -4.12 -3.56 3.94
C PRO A 108 -3.85 -2.09 3.55
N LEU A 109 -3.77 -1.82 2.25
CA LEU A 109 -3.40 -0.53 1.67
C LEU A 109 -4.63 0.37 1.53
N ILE A 110 -4.44 1.67 1.73
CA ILE A 110 -5.52 2.65 1.58
C ILE A 110 -5.77 2.99 0.11
N GLY A 111 -6.68 2.25 -0.52
CA GLY A 111 -7.16 2.55 -1.88
C GLY A 111 -6.10 2.50 -2.99
N VAL A 112 -4.89 2.03 -2.68
CA VAL A 112 -3.80 1.86 -3.65
C VAL A 112 -3.87 0.45 -4.25
N TYR A 113 -3.92 0.38 -5.58
CA TYR A 113 -3.84 -0.88 -6.31
C TYR A 113 -3.03 -0.68 -7.59
N TRP A 114 -1.85 -1.31 -7.65
CA TRP A 114 -0.84 -1.10 -8.69
C TRP A 114 -0.52 0.40 -8.88
N HIS A 115 -0.69 0.92 -10.09
CA HIS A 115 -0.46 2.31 -10.44
C HIS A 115 -1.71 3.19 -10.26
N ASN A 116 -2.77 2.73 -9.61
CA ASN A 116 -4.00 3.49 -9.40
C ASN A 116 -4.22 3.80 -7.92
N LEU A 117 -4.64 5.04 -7.65
CA LEU A 117 -5.17 5.44 -6.36
C LEU A 117 -6.69 5.62 -6.51
N PHE A 118 -7.45 4.75 -5.87
CA PHE A 118 -8.90 4.74 -5.88
C PHE A 118 -9.46 5.39 -4.63
N ILE A 119 -10.22 6.45 -4.83
CA ILE A 119 -10.94 7.15 -3.77
C ILE A 119 -12.42 7.09 -4.14
N ASN A 120 -13.12 6.11 -3.57
CA ASN A 120 -14.50 5.84 -3.91
C ASN A 120 -15.33 5.34 -2.71
N HIS A 121 -16.65 5.34 -2.87
CA HIS A 121 -17.57 4.99 -1.80
C HIS A 121 -17.58 3.50 -1.44
N SER A 122 -17.15 2.60 -2.34
CA SER A 122 -17.05 1.18 -2.00
C SER A 122 -15.89 0.91 -1.03
N ILE A 123 -14.72 1.52 -1.24
CA ILE A 123 -13.59 1.46 -0.30
C ILE A 123 -13.98 2.10 1.04
N LYS A 124 -14.71 3.23 1.00
CA LYS A 124 -15.28 3.86 2.20
C LYS A 124 -16.09 2.87 3.04
N LYS A 125 -16.99 2.10 2.42
CA LYS A 125 -17.84 1.11 3.11
C LYS A 125 -17.02 -0.07 3.65
N VAL A 126 -16.04 -0.55 2.90
CA VAL A 126 -15.14 -1.63 3.35
C VAL A 126 -14.36 -1.17 4.58
N LEU A 127 -13.67 -0.02 4.49
CA LEU A 127 -12.87 0.49 5.60
C LEU A 127 -13.74 0.85 6.81
N GLY A 128 -14.90 1.48 6.60
CA GLY A 128 -15.84 1.78 7.68
C GLY A 128 -16.44 0.55 8.37
N TYR A 129 -16.34 -0.65 7.77
CA TYR A 129 -16.74 -1.89 8.44
C TYR A 129 -15.62 -2.47 9.32
N PHE A 130 -14.37 -2.44 8.85
CA PHE A 130 -13.27 -3.11 9.52
C PHE A 130 -12.41 -2.20 10.41
N VAL A 131 -12.46 -0.89 10.23
CA VAL A 131 -11.72 0.08 11.07
C VAL A 131 -12.58 0.45 12.26
N THR A 132 -12.06 0.24 13.46
CA THR A 132 -12.80 0.46 14.70
C THR A 132 -12.68 1.91 15.16
N ASP A 133 -11.48 2.48 15.16
CA ASP A 133 -11.26 3.88 15.53
C ASP A 133 -10.76 4.69 14.32
N GLY A 134 -11.72 5.21 13.56
CA GLY A 134 -11.44 6.02 12.37
C GLY A 134 -10.68 7.31 12.67
N GLU A 135 -10.97 7.94 13.80
CA GLU A 135 -10.35 9.22 14.19
C GLU A 135 -8.90 9.03 14.65
N ALA A 136 -8.59 7.95 15.38
CA ALA A 136 -7.21 7.60 15.69
C ALA A 136 -6.39 7.35 14.42
N SER A 137 -6.97 6.65 13.44
CA SER A 137 -6.31 6.39 12.16
C SER A 137 -6.03 7.69 11.36
N ILE A 138 -6.95 8.66 11.43
CA ILE A 138 -6.76 10.00 10.82
C ILE A 138 -5.67 10.77 11.56
N ARG A 139 -5.70 10.84 12.90
CA ARG A 139 -4.68 11.53 13.70
C ARG A 139 -3.27 10.98 13.44
N ALA A 140 -3.13 9.65 13.38
CA ALA A 140 -1.86 9.00 13.04
C ALA A 140 -1.36 9.41 11.64
N ALA A 141 -2.26 9.50 10.65
CA ALA A 141 -1.91 9.97 9.31
C ALA A 141 -1.36 11.40 9.32
N HIS A 142 -2.02 12.32 10.02
CA HIS A 142 -1.58 13.71 10.12
C HIS A 142 -0.25 13.85 10.88
N ALA A 143 -0.08 13.10 11.96
CA ALA A 143 1.19 13.05 12.69
C ALA A 143 2.33 12.55 11.79
N ALA A 144 2.07 11.52 10.97
CA ALA A 144 3.03 11.01 9.99
C ALA A 144 3.35 12.02 8.89
N MET A 145 2.37 12.78 8.38
CA MET A 145 2.62 13.87 7.43
C MET A 145 3.60 14.91 8.00
N GLY A 146 3.48 15.24 9.29
CA GLY A 146 4.39 16.18 9.96
C GLY A 146 5.85 15.72 9.98
N LYS A 147 6.11 14.41 9.92
CA LYS A 147 7.48 13.84 9.91
C LYS A 147 8.20 14.04 8.58
N ILE A 148 7.46 14.25 7.48
CA ILE A 148 8.04 14.33 6.13
C ILE A 148 8.96 15.55 5.97
N ALA A 149 8.68 16.66 6.66
CA ALA A 149 9.56 17.83 6.65
C ALA A 149 10.97 17.47 7.17
N ARG A 150 11.06 16.74 8.29
CA ARG A 150 12.32 16.24 8.84
C ARG A 150 13.00 15.26 7.87
N MET A 151 12.23 14.39 7.23
CA MET A 151 12.77 13.45 6.24
C MET A 151 13.43 14.19 5.06
N LYS A 152 12.85 15.30 4.56
CA LYS A 152 13.47 16.12 3.50
C LYS A 152 14.83 16.67 3.93
N THR A 153 14.92 17.23 5.14
CA THR A 153 16.19 17.72 5.70
C THR A 153 17.22 16.60 5.82
N LEU A 154 16.82 15.45 6.37
CA LEU A 154 17.72 14.31 6.51
C LEU A 154 18.21 13.76 5.17
N ALA A 155 17.33 13.68 4.16
CA ALA A 155 17.74 13.25 2.83
C ALA A 155 18.78 14.19 2.22
N ALA A 156 18.61 15.51 2.38
CA ALA A 156 19.63 16.46 1.95
C ALA A 156 20.96 16.24 2.68
N THR A 157 20.92 16.03 4.00
CA THR A 157 22.12 15.72 4.81
C THR A 157 22.82 14.44 4.36
N CYS A 158 22.06 13.42 3.96
CA CYS A 158 22.58 12.12 3.51
C CYS A 158 22.96 12.09 2.02
N GLY A 159 22.90 13.23 1.30
CA GLY A 159 23.15 13.25 -0.15
C GLY A 159 22.12 12.47 -1.00
N LEU A 160 20.92 12.25 -0.45
CA LEU A 160 19.84 11.49 -1.08
C LEU A 160 18.91 12.40 -1.89
N PRO A 161 18.20 11.85 -2.90
CA PRO A 161 17.29 12.63 -3.74
C PRO A 161 16.08 13.14 -2.94
N VAL A 162 16.09 14.42 -2.59
CA VAL A 162 15.01 15.09 -1.86
C VAL A 162 13.69 15.06 -2.66
N GLU A 163 13.77 15.07 -3.99
CA GLU A 163 12.62 15.03 -4.90
C GLU A 163 11.78 13.76 -4.76
N ASP A 164 12.39 12.65 -4.33
CA ASP A 164 11.66 11.43 -4.03
C ASP A 164 10.79 11.58 -2.78
N ILE A 165 11.26 12.33 -1.79
CA ILE A 165 10.52 12.63 -0.57
C ILE A 165 9.44 13.70 -0.83
N GLU A 166 9.70 14.69 -1.68
CA GLU A 166 8.67 15.63 -2.14
C GLU A 166 7.52 14.90 -2.87
N TYR A 167 7.87 13.92 -3.69
CA TYR A 167 6.89 13.09 -4.38
C TYR A 167 6.10 12.21 -3.41
N MET A 168 6.77 11.66 -2.39
CA MET A 168 6.13 10.95 -1.29
C MET A 168 5.17 11.86 -0.53
N GLU A 169 5.56 13.09 -0.20
CA GLU A 169 4.74 14.11 0.48
C GLU A 169 3.44 14.38 -0.27
N MET A 170 3.54 14.65 -1.58
CA MET A 170 2.38 14.94 -2.41
C MET A 170 1.45 13.73 -2.57
N THR A 171 2.02 12.53 -2.66
CA THR A 171 1.25 11.28 -2.74
C THR A 171 0.56 11.00 -1.41
N PHE A 172 1.28 11.07 -0.30
CA PHE A 172 0.73 10.77 1.02
C PHE A 172 -0.23 11.84 1.52
N GLY A 173 -0.08 13.10 1.09
CA GLY A 173 -1.09 14.13 1.30
C GLY A 173 -2.44 13.75 0.66
N LEU A 174 -2.43 13.15 -0.54
CA LEU A 174 -3.66 12.60 -1.14
C LEU A 174 -4.21 11.41 -0.34
N LEU A 175 -3.35 10.53 0.18
CA LEU A 175 -3.79 9.38 0.99
C LEU A 175 -4.37 9.81 2.34
N ALA A 176 -3.79 10.83 2.98
CA ALA A 176 -4.29 11.41 4.22
C ALA A 176 -5.70 11.99 4.02
N LEU A 177 -5.91 12.78 2.96
CA LEU A 177 -7.24 13.28 2.60
C LEU A 177 -8.21 12.15 2.23
N ALA A 178 -7.73 11.13 1.50
CA ALA A 178 -8.55 9.96 1.19
C ALA A 178 -9.00 9.24 2.47
N ARG A 179 -8.13 9.19 3.49
CA ARG A 179 -8.45 8.60 4.78
C ARG A 179 -9.53 9.36 5.53
N GLU A 180 -9.45 10.69 5.56
CA GLU A 180 -10.54 11.53 6.09
C GLU A 180 -11.86 11.18 5.38
N TYR A 181 -11.85 11.16 4.04
CA TYR A 181 -13.02 10.78 3.26
C TYR A 181 -13.55 9.38 3.57
N PHE A 182 -12.67 8.39 3.78
CA PHE A 182 -13.10 7.02 4.08
C PHE A 182 -13.67 6.89 5.49
N LEU A 183 -13.07 7.54 6.49
CA LEU A 183 -13.35 7.24 7.90
C LEU A 183 -14.28 8.25 8.59
N ARG A 184 -14.50 9.45 8.02
CA ARG A 184 -15.49 10.42 8.52
C ARG A 184 -16.80 10.39 7.73
N PRO A 185 -17.91 10.95 8.25
CA PRO A 185 -19.11 11.17 7.46
C PRO A 185 -18.80 11.90 6.14
N PHE A 186 -19.59 11.62 5.10
CA PHE A 186 -19.40 12.30 3.82
C PHE A 186 -19.77 13.78 3.96
N ASP A 187 -18.92 14.62 3.41
CA ASP A 187 -19.05 16.06 3.39
C ASP A 187 -18.58 16.59 2.01
N ASP A 188 -19.16 17.71 1.59
CA ASP A 188 -18.86 18.35 0.31
C ASP A 188 -17.51 19.09 0.34
N ASP A 189 -17.05 19.57 1.50
CA ASP A 189 -15.72 20.16 1.66
C ASP A 189 -14.61 19.12 1.41
N ILE A 190 -14.68 17.92 2.01
CA ILE A 190 -13.67 16.88 1.75
C ILE A 190 -13.63 16.47 0.27
N ARG A 191 -14.77 16.47 -0.42
CA ARG A 191 -14.85 16.22 -1.87
C ARG A 191 -14.04 17.26 -2.66
N ASP A 192 -14.21 18.53 -2.32
CA ASP A 192 -13.58 19.62 -3.05
C ASP A 192 -12.10 19.77 -2.70
N ARG A 193 -11.71 19.54 -1.44
CA ARG A 193 -10.30 19.36 -1.02
C ARG A 193 -9.61 18.24 -1.81
N LEU A 194 -10.25 17.08 -1.97
CA LEU A 194 -9.71 15.96 -2.76
C LEU A 194 -9.57 16.29 -4.25
N LYS A 195 -10.54 16.98 -4.85
CA LYS A 195 -10.46 17.45 -6.25
C LYS A 195 -9.30 18.44 -6.42
N ALA A 196 -9.16 19.39 -5.50
CA ALA A 196 -8.09 20.39 -5.51
C ALA A 196 -6.71 19.72 -5.37
N ALA A 197 -6.55 18.82 -4.39
CA ALA A 197 -5.31 18.07 -4.19
C ALA A 197 -4.95 17.23 -5.42
N LYS A 198 -5.93 16.56 -6.05
CA LYS A 198 -5.71 15.82 -7.31
C LYS A 198 -5.27 16.73 -8.44
N LYS A 199 -5.84 17.93 -8.56
CA LYS A 199 -5.44 18.92 -9.58
C LYS A 199 -4.01 19.38 -9.34
N ALA A 200 -3.65 19.71 -8.10
CA ALA A 200 -2.30 20.10 -7.71
C ALA A 200 -1.27 18.98 -8.00
N TYR A 201 -1.57 17.74 -7.60
CA TYR A 201 -0.74 16.56 -7.87
C TYR A 201 -0.53 16.34 -9.37
N LYS A 202 -1.58 16.48 -10.19
CA LYS A 202 -1.49 16.37 -11.66
C LYS A 202 -0.71 17.50 -12.32
N ARG A 203 -0.72 18.70 -11.73
CA ARG A 203 0.03 19.85 -12.22
C ARG A 203 1.52 19.72 -11.91
N ARG A 204 1.87 19.30 -10.69
CA ARG A 204 3.26 19.07 -10.28
C ARG A 204 3.88 17.88 -11.02
N TYR A 205 3.09 16.83 -11.27
CA TYR A 205 3.51 15.64 -11.99
C TYR A 205 2.64 15.42 -13.23
N PRO A 206 2.89 16.11 -14.35
CA PRO A 206 2.17 15.88 -15.59
C PRO A 206 2.52 14.51 -16.20
N ARG A 207 1.68 14.00 -17.11
CA ARG A 207 1.96 12.72 -17.78
C ARG A 207 3.26 12.83 -18.59
N GLY A 208 4.06 11.77 -18.60
CA GLY A 208 5.32 11.70 -19.37
C GLY A 208 6.56 12.20 -18.64
N THR A 209 6.43 13.05 -17.62
CA THR A 209 7.59 13.58 -16.87
C THR A 209 8.12 12.63 -15.79
N ARG A 210 7.20 11.96 -15.09
CA ARG A 210 7.48 10.94 -14.07
C ARG A 210 6.35 9.92 -14.07
N PHE A 211 6.69 8.68 -13.74
CA PHE A 211 5.71 7.65 -13.39
C PHE A 211 4.94 8.08 -12.14
N ARG A 212 3.61 8.10 -12.22
CA ARG A 212 2.73 8.62 -11.17
C ARG A 212 1.45 7.82 -11.04
N TYR A 213 0.87 7.81 -9.85
CA TYR A 213 -0.44 7.19 -9.67
C TYR A 213 -1.52 7.84 -10.53
N ALA A 214 -2.35 7.01 -11.14
CA ALA A 214 -3.60 7.41 -11.75
C ALA A 214 -4.67 7.57 -10.65
N VAL A 215 -4.88 8.81 -10.21
CA VAL A 215 -5.88 9.14 -9.18
C VAL A 215 -7.30 9.08 -9.76
N LYS A 216 -8.10 8.14 -9.28
CA LYS A 216 -9.51 7.91 -9.63
C LYS A 216 -10.38 8.37 -8.46
N LEU A 217 -11.21 9.39 -8.70
CA LEU A 217 -12.18 9.88 -7.72
C LEU A 217 -13.56 9.46 -8.21
N ASP A 218 -14.35 8.84 -7.35
CA ASP A 218 -15.75 8.52 -7.60
C ASP A 218 -16.55 8.63 -6.30
N PHE A 219 -17.33 9.70 -6.20
CA PHE A 219 -18.12 10.00 -5.01
C PHE A 219 -19.55 9.49 -5.10
N ALA A 220 -19.90 8.72 -6.15
CA ALA A 220 -21.23 8.16 -6.28
C ALA A 220 -21.56 7.26 -5.06
N PRO A 221 -22.74 7.42 -4.44
CA PRO A 221 -23.09 6.64 -3.27
C PRO A 221 -23.16 5.15 -3.62
N PHE A 222 -22.56 4.33 -2.77
CA PHE A 222 -22.68 2.88 -2.89
C PHE A 222 -23.92 2.42 -2.11
N GLN A 223 -24.99 2.09 -2.83
CA GLN A 223 -26.34 1.88 -2.28
C GLN A 223 -26.54 0.55 -1.54
N LEU A 224 -25.47 -0.11 -1.07
CA LEU A 224 -25.61 -1.30 -0.23
C LEU A 224 -25.87 -0.91 1.23
N SER A 225 -26.94 -1.46 1.80
CA SER A 225 -27.28 -1.25 3.20
C SER A 225 -26.19 -1.86 4.10
N PRO A 226 -25.93 -1.27 5.29
CA PRO A 226 -24.98 -1.83 6.25
C PRO A 226 -25.29 -3.29 6.62
N ARG A 227 -26.57 -3.66 6.70
CA ARG A 227 -27.00 -5.04 7.02
C ARG A 227 -26.52 -6.05 5.99
N TYR A 228 -26.70 -5.74 4.70
CA TYR A 228 -26.22 -6.61 3.62
C TYR A 228 -24.69 -6.64 3.53
N LEU A 229 -24.04 -5.52 3.86
CA LEU A 229 -22.58 -5.44 3.93
C LEU A 229 -22.02 -6.35 5.04
N ASN A 230 -22.64 -6.33 6.23
CA ASN A 230 -22.27 -7.19 7.35
C ASN A 230 -22.46 -8.67 7.00
N TRP A 231 -23.59 -9.02 6.39
CA TRP A 231 -23.83 -10.39 5.93
C TRP A 231 -22.79 -10.81 4.88
N PHE A 232 -22.51 -9.95 3.90
CA PHE A 232 -21.52 -10.20 2.88
C PHE A 232 -20.13 -10.42 3.49
N PHE A 233 -19.66 -9.55 4.39
CA PHE A 233 -18.33 -9.70 4.98
C PHE A 233 -18.25 -10.87 5.95
N GLY A 234 -19.26 -11.10 6.80
CA GLY A 234 -19.31 -12.26 7.68
C GLY A 234 -19.34 -13.59 6.93
N PHE A 235 -19.95 -13.62 5.74
CA PHE A 235 -20.01 -14.82 4.92
C PHE A 235 -18.79 -14.99 4.01
N CYS A 236 -18.29 -13.92 3.37
CA CYS A 236 -17.29 -14.00 2.31
C CYS A 236 -15.85 -13.73 2.78
N VAL A 237 -15.66 -12.91 3.82
CA VAL A 237 -14.34 -12.56 4.34
C VAL A 237 -13.99 -13.47 5.51
N ARG A 238 -12.71 -13.83 5.61
CA ARG A 238 -12.19 -14.81 6.58
C ARG A 238 -10.93 -14.31 7.24
N GLU A 239 -10.69 -14.74 8.47
CA GLU A 239 -9.43 -14.50 9.17
C GLU A 239 -8.33 -15.53 8.81
N GLN A 240 -8.73 -16.62 8.14
CA GLN A 240 -7.85 -17.72 7.76
C GLN A 240 -7.88 -17.95 6.24
N HIS A 241 -6.75 -18.41 5.70
CA HIS A 241 -6.58 -18.66 4.25
C HIS A 241 -7.29 -19.93 3.74
N ARG A 242 -7.81 -20.81 4.61
CA ARG A 242 -8.36 -22.11 4.22
C ARG A 242 -9.85 -21.99 3.86
N TYR A 243 -10.27 -22.70 2.82
CA TYR A 243 -11.69 -22.84 2.49
C TYR A 243 -12.42 -23.68 3.53
N ARG A 244 -13.64 -23.27 3.91
CA ARG A 244 -14.60 -24.16 4.57
C ARG A 244 -15.00 -25.27 3.60
N ILE A 245 -15.43 -26.41 4.12
CA ILE A 245 -15.98 -27.50 3.29
C ILE A 245 -17.14 -26.96 2.42
N VAL A 246 -18.01 -26.15 3.02
CA VAL A 246 -19.11 -25.45 2.32
C VAL A 246 -18.60 -24.54 1.20
N ASP A 247 -17.46 -23.86 1.40
CA ASP A 247 -16.91 -22.99 0.37
C ASP A 247 -16.49 -23.81 -0.86
N ARG A 248 -15.84 -24.96 -0.64
CA ARG A 248 -15.39 -25.86 -1.71
C ARG A 248 -16.57 -26.46 -2.49
N LEU A 249 -17.64 -26.84 -1.79
CA LEU A 249 -18.77 -27.54 -2.38
C LEU A 249 -19.76 -26.59 -3.08
N PHE A 250 -20.01 -25.42 -2.49
CA PHE A 250 -21.09 -24.53 -2.94
C PHE A 250 -20.60 -23.15 -3.33
N PHE A 251 -19.82 -22.48 -2.48
CA PHE A 251 -19.47 -21.07 -2.70
C PHE A 251 -18.61 -20.86 -3.94
N LEU A 252 -17.64 -21.76 -4.20
CA LEU A 252 -16.79 -21.66 -5.40
C LEU A 252 -17.62 -21.76 -6.68
N ARG A 253 -18.51 -22.76 -6.76
CA ARG A 253 -19.37 -23.00 -7.93
C ARG A 253 -20.37 -21.85 -8.13
N LEU A 254 -20.99 -21.38 -7.04
CA LEU A 254 -21.92 -20.26 -7.07
C LEU A 254 -21.23 -18.98 -7.54
N LEU A 255 -20.04 -18.66 -7.01
CA LEU A 255 -19.31 -17.46 -7.39
C LEU A 255 -18.87 -17.51 -8.87
N SER A 256 -18.43 -18.68 -9.35
CA SER A 256 -18.08 -18.90 -10.75
C SER A 256 -19.30 -18.76 -11.68
N LEU A 257 -20.47 -19.24 -11.25
CA LEU A 257 -21.73 -19.06 -11.97
C LEU A 257 -22.16 -17.58 -12.01
N ILE A 258 -22.17 -16.90 -10.86
CA ILE A 258 -22.48 -15.47 -10.76
C ILE A 258 -21.54 -14.68 -11.66
N TYR A 259 -20.25 -14.99 -11.63
CA TYR A 259 -19.27 -14.33 -12.47
C TYR A 259 -19.54 -14.54 -13.97
N ALA A 260 -19.86 -15.76 -14.40
CA ALA A 260 -20.23 -16.04 -15.77
C ALA A 260 -21.48 -15.27 -16.21
N VAL A 261 -22.49 -15.21 -15.35
CA VAL A 261 -23.74 -14.46 -15.59
C VAL A 261 -23.46 -12.96 -15.68
N VAL A 262 -22.72 -12.37 -14.73
CA VAL A 262 -22.40 -10.94 -14.73
C VAL A 262 -21.53 -10.57 -15.93
N LYS A 263 -20.55 -11.40 -16.28
CA LYS A 263 -19.70 -11.21 -17.45
C LYS A 263 -20.50 -11.20 -18.75
N ARG A 264 -21.53 -12.06 -18.86
CA ARG A 264 -22.40 -12.16 -20.04
C ARG A 264 -23.46 -11.05 -20.09
N ALA A 265 -24.14 -10.79 -18.98
CA ALA A 265 -25.28 -9.87 -18.91
C ALA A 265 -24.86 -8.40 -18.76
N ARG A 266 -23.76 -8.12 -18.03
CA ARG A 266 -23.32 -6.76 -17.72
C ARG A 266 -21.78 -6.63 -17.78
N PRO A 267 -21.16 -6.84 -18.95
CA PRO A 267 -19.69 -6.79 -19.09
C PRO A 267 -19.08 -5.44 -18.71
N LYS A 268 -19.85 -4.35 -18.74
CA LYS A 268 -19.43 -3.01 -18.33
C LYS A 268 -19.26 -2.85 -16.80
N MET A 269 -19.87 -3.72 -15.98
CA MET A 269 -19.72 -3.69 -14.52
C MET A 269 -18.33 -4.14 -14.06
N ILE A 270 -17.61 -4.92 -14.87
CA ILE A 270 -16.26 -5.36 -14.54
C ILE A 270 -15.27 -4.24 -14.93
N PRO A 271 -14.60 -3.59 -13.94
CA PRO A 271 -13.71 -2.48 -14.23
C PRO A 271 -12.60 -2.86 -15.21
N LYS A 272 -12.29 -1.97 -16.16
CA LYS A 272 -11.26 -2.24 -17.18
C LYS A 272 -9.89 -2.58 -16.57
N PHE A 273 -9.55 -2.02 -15.41
CA PHE A 273 -8.29 -2.32 -14.72
C PHE A 273 -8.24 -3.77 -14.21
N ALA A 274 -9.36 -4.28 -13.70
CA ALA A 274 -9.46 -5.60 -13.11
C ALA A 274 -9.46 -6.72 -14.16
N ARG A 275 -9.76 -6.40 -15.42
CA ARG A 275 -9.62 -7.29 -16.60
C ARG A 275 -8.19 -7.39 -17.13
N LYS A 276 -7.33 -6.39 -16.88
CA LYS A 276 -5.97 -6.29 -17.44
C LYS A 276 -4.86 -6.60 -16.42
N SER A 277 -5.22 -6.96 -15.19
CA SER A 277 -4.25 -7.23 -14.12
C SER A 277 -3.82 -8.71 -14.13
N ALA A 278 -2.56 -9.01 -13.82
CA ALA A 278 -2.01 -10.37 -13.77
C ALA A 278 -2.70 -11.27 -12.71
N MET A 279 -3.14 -10.69 -11.58
CA MET A 279 -4.20 -11.22 -10.72
C MET A 279 -5.51 -10.50 -11.06
N GLY A 280 -6.16 -10.91 -12.14
CA GLY A 280 -7.45 -10.34 -12.55
C GLY A 280 -8.60 -10.79 -11.65
N ILE A 281 -9.79 -10.21 -11.85
CA ILE A 281 -11.04 -10.72 -11.24
C ILE A 281 -11.22 -12.21 -11.54
N ASP A 282 -10.74 -12.71 -12.68
CA ASP A 282 -10.79 -14.13 -12.99
C ASP A 282 -10.07 -15.00 -11.94
N ALA A 283 -8.90 -14.60 -11.41
CA ALA A 283 -8.20 -15.36 -10.36
C ALA A 283 -8.94 -15.34 -9.01
N ILE A 284 -9.78 -14.34 -8.81
CA ILE A 284 -10.59 -14.17 -7.61
C ILE A 284 -11.95 -14.86 -7.77
N PHE A 285 -12.50 -15.01 -8.97
CA PHE A 285 -13.88 -15.49 -9.18
C PHE A 285 -14.01 -16.84 -9.89
N ARG A 286 -13.01 -17.30 -10.65
CA ARG A 286 -12.92 -18.70 -11.11
C ARG A 286 -12.32 -19.59 -10.03
#